data_AF-A0A3D3A7D3-F1
#
_entry.id   AF-A0A3D3A7D3-F1
#
_cell.length_a   1.000
_cell.length_b   1.000
_cell.length_c   1.000
_cell.angle_alpha   90.00
_cell.angle_beta   90.00
_cell.angle_gamma   90.00
#
_symmetry.space_group_name_H-M   'P 1'
#
loop_
_entity.id
_entity.type
_entity.pdbx_description
1 polymer ?
#
loop_
_entity_poly.entity_id
_entity_poly.type
_entity_poly.pdbx_seq_one_letter_code
_entity_poly.pdbx_strand_id
1 'polypeptide(L)'
;MADNVPRDWLSGVVENGQLAYEITRKGKRLGFHTIDFSRADNGDLIVDVHIEMDFKFGPLTLFRYRHDNREVWRDGVMLSLTSKTDNNGEAAFADLRLEDGRYVGSGSRYNNDLDAPLISTSYFNPNFIRQKAFVSSQDGRLLPTGIKTVGVETLKINNAPVSATRFALSGKLEIDIWYADDGRWVKTQFERGRFKVVVQQTNPSRIPPRKQWKRP
;
A
#
# COMPACT_ATOMS: atom_id res chain seq x y z
N MET A 1 -8.04 23.11 -5.41
CA MET A 1 -9.00 22.89 -4.31
C MET A 1 -8.25 22.16 -3.22
N ALA A 2 -8.39 22.56 -1.95
CA ALA A 2 -7.86 21.76 -0.85
C ALA A 2 -8.61 20.43 -0.81
N ASP A 3 -7.91 19.31 -0.61
CA ASP A 3 -8.56 18.02 -0.42
C ASP A 3 -9.14 17.90 1.00
N ASN A 4 -10.19 17.11 1.16
CA ASN A 4 -10.83 16.85 2.46
C ASN A 4 -10.13 15.75 3.27
N VAL A 5 -8.99 15.23 2.80
CA VAL A 5 -8.33 14.10 3.46
C VAL A 5 -7.60 14.60 4.70
N PRO A 6 -7.79 13.97 5.88
CA PRO A 6 -7.09 14.33 7.10
C PRO A 6 -5.56 14.35 6.95
N ARG A 7 -4.92 15.18 7.79
CA ARG A 7 -3.46 15.26 7.91
C ARG A 7 -2.91 14.45 9.08
N ASP A 8 -3.78 14.00 9.99
CA ASP A 8 -3.38 13.04 11.01
C ASP A 8 -3.02 11.72 10.31
N TRP A 9 -1.78 11.29 10.50
CA TRP A 9 -1.25 10.08 9.87
C TRP A 9 -1.92 8.82 10.38
N LEU A 10 -2.54 8.87 11.57
CA LEU A 10 -3.32 7.78 12.15
C LEU A 10 -4.74 7.68 11.59
N SER A 11 -5.26 8.66 10.84
CA SER A 11 -6.61 8.58 10.27
C SER A 11 -6.78 7.42 9.27
N GLY A 12 -5.67 6.90 8.74
CA GLY A 12 -5.68 5.67 7.93
C GLY A 12 -5.68 4.37 8.73
N VAL A 13 -5.49 4.43 10.05
CA VAL A 13 -5.48 3.28 10.96
C VAL A 13 -6.88 3.08 11.51
N VAL A 14 -7.47 1.91 11.26
CA VAL A 14 -8.84 1.57 11.65
C VAL A 14 -8.91 0.96 13.05
N GLU A 15 -9.98 1.23 13.78
CA GLU A 15 -10.18 0.76 15.18
C GLU A 15 -10.12 -0.76 15.33
N ASN A 16 -10.62 -1.50 14.34
CA ASN A 16 -10.60 -2.96 14.35
C ASN A 16 -9.22 -3.55 14.02
N GLY A 17 -8.20 -2.71 13.78
CA GLY A 17 -6.83 -3.11 13.56
C GLY A 17 -6.56 -3.78 12.21
N GLN A 18 -7.51 -3.79 11.26
CA GLN A 18 -7.30 -4.48 9.99
C GLN A 18 -8.01 -3.79 8.81
N LEU A 19 -7.23 -3.49 7.78
CA LEU A 19 -7.74 -3.17 6.44
C LEU A 19 -7.58 -4.39 5.53
N ALA A 20 -8.61 -4.62 4.71
CA ALA A 20 -8.63 -5.70 3.74
C ALA A 20 -9.09 -5.17 2.38
N TYR A 21 -8.50 -5.71 1.32
CA TYR A 21 -8.77 -5.29 -0.04
C TYR A 21 -8.88 -6.49 -0.96
N GLU A 22 -9.80 -6.40 -1.91
CA GLU A 22 -9.89 -7.33 -3.03
C GLU A 22 -9.13 -6.75 -4.22
N ILE A 23 -8.34 -7.60 -4.88
CA ILE A 23 -7.61 -7.23 -6.09
C ILE A 23 -8.36 -7.83 -7.27
N THR A 24 -8.78 -6.98 -8.21
CA THR A 24 -9.61 -7.40 -9.36
C THR A 24 -9.09 -6.88 -10.69
N ARG A 25 -9.44 -7.61 -11.76
CA ARG A 25 -9.24 -7.19 -13.15
C ARG A 25 -10.46 -7.55 -13.97
N LYS A 26 -11.03 -6.58 -14.68
CA LYS A 26 -12.28 -6.75 -15.46
C LYS A 26 -13.40 -7.42 -14.62
N GLY A 27 -13.52 -7.02 -13.36
CA GLY A 27 -14.50 -7.56 -12.41
C GLY A 27 -14.20 -8.96 -11.84
N LYS A 28 -13.11 -9.62 -12.27
CA LYS A 28 -12.70 -10.93 -11.75
C LYS A 28 -11.67 -10.76 -10.65
N ARG A 29 -11.85 -11.49 -9.54
CA ARG A 29 -10.88 -11.55 -8.43
C ARG A 29 -9.57 -12.18 -8.91
N LEU A 30 -8.47 -11.48 -8.63
CA LEU A 30 -7.10 -11.96 -8.83
C LEU A 30 -6.43 -12.30 -7.50
N GLY A 31 -6.87 -11.72 -6.40
CA GLY A 31 -6.19 -11.85 -5.13
C GLY A 31 -6.70 -10.94 -4.04
N PHE A 32 -5.85 -10.64 -3.08
CA PHE A 32 -6.16 -9.80 -1.93
C PHE A 32 -4.93 -9.09 -1.38
N HIS A 33 -5.18 -8.04 -0.60
CA HIS A 33 -4.19 -7.30 0.16
C HIS A 33 -4.76 -7.10 1.57
N THR A 34 -3.97 -7.31 2.62
CA THR A 34 -4.30 -6.94 4.00
C THR A 34 -3.27 -6.02 4.59
N ILE A 35 -3.71 -5.15 5.49
CA ILE A 35 -2.87 -4.37 6.40
C ILE A 35 -3.38 -4.64 7.80
N ASP A 36 -2.52 -5.17 8.66
CA ASP A 36 -2.80 -5.42 10.06
C ASP A 36 -2.03 -4.41 10.91
N PHE A 37 -2.74 -3.77 11.83
CA PHE A 37 -2.22 -2.74 12.72
C PHE A 37 -2.14 -3.30 14.14
N SER A 38 -0.99 -3.11 14.78
CA SER A 38 -0.81 -3.42 16.20
C SER A 38 0.10 -2.39 16.86
N ARG A 39 0.23 -2.46 18.19
CA ARG A 39 1.11 -1.58 18.97
C ARG A 39 2.18 -2.40 19.66
N ALA A 40 3.43 -1.96 19.59
CA ALA A 40 4.48 -2.48 20.46
C ALA A 40 4.33 -1.92 21.89
N ASP A 41 5.04 -2.52 22.85
CA ASP A 41 4.96 -2.13 24.27
C ASP A 41 5.34 -0.66 24.52
N ASN A 42 6.20 -0.09 23.67
CA ASN A 42 6.62 1.31 23.71
C ASN A 42 5.64 2.27 23.00
N GLY A 43 4.51 1.77 22.48
CA GLY A 43 3.49 2.55 21.78
C GLY A 43 3.70 2.70 20.27
N ASP A 44 4.80 2.20 19.71
CA ASP A 44 5.06 2.26 18.27
C ASP A 44 3.97 1.52 17.50
N LEU A 45 3.54 2.09 16.36
CA LEU A 45 2.63 1.41 15.46
C LEU A 45 3.42 0.38 14.65
N ILE A 46 2.96 -0.85 14.70
CA ILE A 46 3.42 -1.95 13.85
C ILE A 46 2.40 -2.13 12.73
N VAL A 47 2.88 -2.15 11.49
CA VAL A 47 2.06 -2.32 10.29
C VAL A 47 2.56 -3.53 9.54
N ASP A 48 1.79 -4.63 9.54
CA ASP A 48 2.09 -5.83 8.78
C ASP A 48 1.20 -5.86 7.52
N VAL A 49 1.82 -5.88 6.35
CA VAL A 49 1.14 -5.90 5.04
C VAL A 49 1.38 -7.26 4.38
N HIS A 50 0.30 -7.83 3.82
CA HIS A 50 0.37 -9.06 3.05
C HIS A 50 -0.41 -8.92 1.75
N ILE A 51 0.19 -9.32 0.63
CA ILE A 51 -0.45 -9.27 -0.70
C ILE A 51 -0.29 -10.59 -1.41
N GLU A 52 -1.39 -11.12 -1.93
CA GLU A 52 -1.40 -12.23 -2.88
C GLU A 52 -2.13 -11.85 -4.15
N MET A 53 -1.53 -12.12 -5.30
CA MET A 53 -2.21 -12.04 -6.59
C MET A 53 -1.83 -13.22 -7.47
N ASP A 54 -2.84 -13.91 -8.00
CA ASP A 54 -2.70 -14.98 -8.99
C ASP A 54 -3.54 -14.64 -10.22
N PHE A 55 -2.88 -14.42 -11.36
CA PHE A 55 -3.56 -14.33 -12.64
C PHE A 55 -3.50 -15.68 -13.35
N LYS A 56 -4.66 -16.32 -13.51
CA LYS A 56 -4.79 -17.62 -14.17
C LYS A 56 -5.50 -17.50 -15.52
N PHE A 57 -5.12 -18.36 -16.46
CA PHE A 57 -5.82 -18.58 -17.71
C PHE A 57 -6.02 -20.09 -17.91
N GLY A 58 -7.24 -20.58 -17.68
CA GLY A 58 -7.51 -22.01 -17.60
C GLY A 58 -6.71 -22.67 -16.45
N PRO A 59 -6.05 -23.83 -16.66
CA PRO A 59 -5.23 -24.48 -15.64
C PRO A 59 -3.87 -23.80 -15.41
N LEU A 60 -3.45 -22.87 -16.28
CA LEU A 60 -2.13 -22.24 -16.22
C LEU A 60 -2.16 -20.97 -15.36
N THR A 61 -1.20 -20.83 -14.44
CA THR A 61 -0.94 -19.55 -13.75
C THR A 61 0.03 -18.75 -14.59
N LEU A 62 -0.40 -17.60 -15.10
CA LEU A 62 0.39 -16.75 -16.00
C LEU A 62 1.16 -15.66 -15.26
N PHE A 63 0.72 -15.30 -14.04
CA PHE A 63 1.41 -14.33 -13.20
C PHE A 63 1.11 -14.60 -11.72
N ARG A 64 2.15 -14.50 -10.89
CA ARG A 64 2.07 -14.60 -9.43
C ARG A 64 2.75 -13.38 -8.81
N TYR A 65 2.13 -12.81 -7.79
CA TYR A 65 2.76 -11.82 -6.92
C TYR A 65 2.49 -12.16 -5.47
N ARG A 66 3.53 -12.20 -4.66
CA ARG A 66 3.48 -12.37 -3.21
C ARG A 66 4.32 -11.29 -2.56
N HIS A 67 3.80 -10.66 -1.52
CA HIS A 67 4.49 -9.60 -0.80
C HIS A 67 4.17 -9.70 0.68
N ASP A 68 5.22 -9.76 1.50
CA ASP A 68 5.17 -9.60 2.95
C ASP A 68 5.96 -8.34 3.28
N ASN A 69 5.39 -7.47 4.09
CA ASN A 69 6.02 -6.22 4.51
C ASN A 69 5.68 -5.93 5.97
N ARG A 70 6.67 -5.46 6.73
CA ARG A 70 6.51 -5.02 8.11
C ARG A 70 7.16 -3.66 8.29
N GLU A 71 6.40 -2.73 8.85
CA GLU A 71 6.86 -1.37 9.13
C GLU A 71 6.65 -1.03 10.61
N VAL A 72 7.54 -0.20 11.13
CA VAL A 72 7.43 0.37 12.48
C VAL A 72 7.35 1.88 12.35
N TRP A 73 6.40 2.51 13.03
CA TRP A 73 6.12 3.94 12.92
C TRP A 73 6.00 4.60 14.29
N ARG A 74 6.51 5.83 14.39
CA ARG A 74 6.35 6.71 15.55
C ARG A 74 6.13 8.15 15.07
N ASP A 75 5.13 8.82 15.62
CA ASP A 75 4.85 10.24 15.35
C ASP A 75 4.81 10.62 13.86
N GLY A 76 4.28 9.72 13.02
CA GLY A 76 4.16 9.93 11.56
C GLY A 76 5.45 9.69 10.78
N VAL A 77 6.53 9.26 11.44
CA VAL A 77 7.81 8.89 10.85
C VAL A 77 7.96 7.37 10.86
N MET A 78 8.35 6.80 9.73
CA MET A 78 8.69 5.38 9.63
C MET A 78 10.07 5.17 10.26
N LEU A 79 10.15 4.28 11.24
CA LEU A 79 11.40 3.90 11.91
C LEU A 79 12.08 2.74 11.19
N SER A 80 11.31 1.80 10.65
CA SER A 80 11.85 0.70 9.84
C SER A 80 10.85 0.14 8.83
N LEU A 81 11.40 -0.53 7.83
CA LEU A 81 10.70 -1.20 6.73
C LEU A 81 11.47 -2.48 6.39
N THR A 82 10.86 -3.63 6.61
CA THR A 82 11.41 -4.93 6.20
C THR A 82 10.39 -5.67 5.35
N SER A 83 10.79 -6.10 4.16
CA SER A 83 9.88 -6.74 3.21
C SER A 83 10.53 -7.80 2.36
N LYS A 84 9.70 -8.72 1.85
CA LYS A 84 10.04 -9.71 0.84
C LYS A 84 8.94 -9.75 -0.21
N THR A 85 9.35 -9.89 -1.47
CA THR A 85 8.44 -9.95 -2.61
C THR A 85 8.89 -11.03 -3.57
N ASP A 86 7.96 -11.90 -3.99
CA ASP A 86 8.09 -12.73 -5.18
C ASP A 86 7.20 -12.11 -6.25
N ASN A 87 7.83 -11.52 -7.27
CA ASN A 87 7.15 -11.01 -8.45
C ASN A 87 7.40 -11.95 -9.63
N ASN A 88 6.55 -12.95 -9.77
CA ASN A 88 6.56 -13.93 -10.86
C ASN A 88 7.89 -14.69 -10.97
N GLY A 89 8.45 -15.10 -9.83
CA GLY A 89 9.73 -15.78 -9.67
C GLY A 89 10.92 -14.82 -9.48
N GLU A 90 10.74 -13.51 -9.68
CA GLU A 90 11.77 -12.51 -9.39
C GLU A 90 11.65 -12.08 -7.92
N ALA A 91 12.63 -12.48 -7.11
CA ALA A 91 12.71 -12.09 -5.71
C ALA A 91 13.16 -10.62 -5.57
N ALA A 92 12.49 -9.88 -4.69
CA ALA A 92 12.89 -8.54 -4.27
C ALA A 92 12.71 -8.38 -2.75
N PHE A 93 13.47 -7.46 -2.14
CA PHE A 93 13.38 -7.19 -0.71
C PHE A 93 13.76 -5.74 -0.39
N ALA A 94 13.32 -5.26 0.76
CA ALA A 94 13.83 -4.05 1.41
C ALA A 94 14.07 -4.36 2.89
N ASP A 95 15.15 -3.84 3.46
CA ASP A 95 15.45 -3.89 4.88
C ASP A 95 16.12 -2.57 5.27
N LEU A 96 15.29 -1.62 5.73
CA LEU A 96 15.66 -0.23 5.96
C LEU A 96 15.28 0.18 7.38
N ARG A 97 16.11 1.04 7.96
CA ARG A 97 15.94 1.62 9.30
C ARG A 97 16.33 3.09 9.29
N LEU A 98 15.68 3.87 10.14
CA LEU A 98 15.98 5.29 10.32
C LEU A 98 17.21 5.45 11.24
N GLU A 99 18.26 6.09 10.74
CA GLU A 99 19.46 6.48 11.49
C GLU A 99 19.90 7.89 11.06
N ASP A 100 20.18 8.76 12.03
CA ASP A 100 20.72 10.10 11.79
C ASP A 100 19.98 10.90 10.70
N GLY A 101 18.64 10.77 10.66
CA GLY A 101 17.79 11.47 9.70
C GLY A 101 17.76 10.87 8.29
N ARG A 102 18.27 9.65 8.11
CA ARG A 102 18.29 8.93 6.82
C ARG A 102 17.79 7.50 6.98
N TYR A 103 17.23 6.94 5.93
CA TYR A 103 17.00 5.50 5.86
C TYR A 103 18.24 4.80 5.35
N VAL A 104 18.76 3.87 6.17
CA VAL A 104 19.94 3.06 5.86
C VAL A 104 19.59 1.58 5.89
N GLY A 105 20.35 0.77 5.15
CA GLY A 105 20.15 -0.68 5.12
C GLY A 105 20.42 -1.26 3.74
N SER A 106 19.55 -2.15 3.28
CA SER A 106 19.70 -2.81 1.98
C SER A 106 18.35 -3.06 1.31
N GLY A 107 18.39 -3.32 0.01
CA GLY A 107 17.21 -3.65 -0.77
C GLY A 107 17.62 -3.94 -2.21
N SER A 108 16.80 -4.70 -2.93
CA SER A 108 17.16 -5.15 -4.29
C SER A 108 17.36 -4.01 -5.28
N ARG A 109 16.80 -2.82 -4.99
CA ARG A 109 17.01 -1.59 -5.77
C ARG A 109 17.27 -0.36 -4.90
N TYR A 110 17.72 -0.57 -3.67
CA TYR A 110 18.13 0.50 -2.77
C TYR A 110 19.50 1.05 -3.19
N ASN A 111 19.68 2.37 -3.11
CA ASN A 111 20.86 3.06 -3.63
C ASN A 111 21.47 4.08 -2.65
N ASN A 112 21.32 3.88 -1.33
CA ASN A 112 21.92 4.71 -0.27
C ASN A 112 21.51 6.20 -0.23
N ASP A 113 20.43 6.57 -0.92
CA ASP A 113 20.00 7.96 -1.09
C ASP A 113 18.54 8.16 -0.68
N LEU A 114 18.26 7.98 0.62
CA LEU A 114 16.93 8.12 1.21
C LEU A 114 16.96 9.01 2.44
N ASP A 115 16.90 10.33 2.25
CA ASP A 115 16.72 11.28 3.35
C ASP A 115 15.31 11.13 3.95
N ALA A 116 15.21 11.16 5.27
CA ALA A 116 13.94 11.13 5.98
C ALA A 116 13.34 12.54 6.12
N PRO A 117 12.00 12.66 6.30
CA PRO A 117 11.01 11.59 6.30
C PRO A 117 10.57 11.20 4.88
N LEU A 118 10.40 9.89 4.66
CA LEU A 118 9.71 9.30 3.52
C LEU A 118 8.63 8.36 4.01
N ILE A 119 7.55 8.24 3.24
CA ILE A 119 6.47 7.28 3.45
C ILE A 119 6.64 6.12 2.46
N SER A 120 6.32 4.89 2.91
CA SER A 120 6.36 3.70 2.08
C SER A 120 5.17 3.61 1.11
N THR A 121 5.24 2.69 0.14
CA THR A 121 4.12 2.36 -0.75
C THR A 121 3.07 1.42 -0.13
N SER A 122 2.85 1.51 1.18
CA SER A 122 1.81 0.75 1.91
C SER A 122 0.46 1.48 2.01
N TYR A 123 0.43 2.75 1.61
CA TYR A 123 -0.77 3.56 1.35
C TYR A 123 -1.71 3.84 2.52
N PHE A 124 -1.57 3.22 3.70
CA PHE A 124 -2.48 3.49 4.81
C PHE A 124 -2.40 4.95 5.29
N ASN A 125 -1.19 5.54 5.35
CA ASN A 125 -1.00 6.91 5.83
C ASN A 125 -1.54 7.93 4.82
N PRO A 126 -2.58 8.73 5.14
CA PRO A 126 -3.18 9.68 4.21
C PRO A 126 -2.25 10.83 3.80
N ASN A 127 -1.16 11.06 4.52
CA ASN A 127 -0.12 11.99 4.09
C ASN A 127 0.64 11.52 2.85
N PHE A 128 0.42 10.29 2.37
CA PHE A 128 0.90 9.78 1.09
C PHE A 128 0.60 10.76 -0.06
N ILE A 129 -0.59 11.37 -0.11
CA ILE A 129 -1.00 12.29 -1.19
C ILE A 129 -0.29 13.66 -1.14
N ARG A 130 0.54 13.90 -0.13
CA ARG A 130 1.26 15.17 0.11
C ARG A 130 2.76 15.04 -0.11
N GLN A 131 3.24 13.84 -0.43
CA GLN A 131 4.66 13.58 -0.62
C GLN A 131 5.10 13.91 -2.05
N LYS A 132 6.41 14.14 -2.20
CA LYS A 132 7.07 14.29 -3.51
C LYS A 132 7.87 13.06 -3.92
N ALA A 133 8.10 12.15 -2.98
CA ALA A 133 8.75 10.87 -3.23
C ALA A 133 8.31 9.85 -2.17
N PHE A 134 8.45 8.58 -2.50
CA PHE A 134 8.22 7.46 -1.61
C PHE A 134 9.42 6.53 -1.57
N VAL A 135 9.49 5.73 -0.51
CA VAL A 135 10.30 4.51 -0.53
C VAL A 135 9.44 3.34 -0.98
N SER A 136 9.90 2.61 -1.99
CA SER A 136 9.24 1.39 -2.46
C SER A 136 9.29 0.33 -1.36
N SER A 137 8.13 -0.08 -0.84
CA SER A 137 8.04 -1.21 0.10
C SER A 137 8.47 -2.53 -0.55
N GLN A 138 8.49 -2.64 -1.88
CA GLN A 138 8.89 -3.86 -2.59
C GLN A 138 10.40 -4.08 -2.62
N ASP A 139 11.19 -3.02 -2.79
CA ASP A 139 12.62 -3.15 -3.11
C ASP A 139 13.52 -1.99 -2.64
N GLY A 140 13.01 -1.09 -1.80
CA GLY A 140 13.79 -0.04 -1.15
C GLY A 140 14.20 1.12 -2.07
N ARG A 141 13.74 1.16 -3.32
CA ARG A 141 14.09 2.25 -4.25
C ARG A 141 13.35 3.55 -3.93
N LEU A 142 14.00 4.68 -4.18
CA LEU A 142 13.34 5.99 -4.19
C LEU A 142 12.40 6.11 -5.40
N LEU A 143 11.18 6.55 -5.15
CA LEU A 143 10.14 6.77 -6.15
C LEU A 143 9.71 8.25 -6.15
N PRO A 144 10.40 9.14 -6.88
CA PRO A 144 9.91 10.49 -7.12
C PRO A 144 8.54 10.44 -7.82
N THR A 145 7.62 11.30 -7.38
CA THR A 145 6.24 11.31 -7.89
C THR A 145 5.71 12.73 -8.05
N GLY A 146 4.79 12.90 -9.01
CA GLY A 146 3.87 14.03 -9.03
C GLY A 146 2.49 13.57 -8.58
N ILE A 147 1.83 14.35 -7.73
CA ILE A 147 0.47 14.05 -7.24
C ILE A 147 -0.44 15.22 -7.61
N LYS A 148 -1.60 14.91 -8.19
CA LYS A 148 -2.66 15.90 -8.42
C LYS A 148 -3.99 15.41 -7.87
N THR A 149 -4.74 16.33 -7.28
CA THR A 149 -6.15 16.08 -6.92
C THR A 149 -6.99 16.04 -8.20
N VAL A 150 -7.82 15.01 -8.35
CA VAL A 150 -8.72 14.84 -9.50
C VAL A 150 -10.12 15.33 -9.14
N GLY A 151 -10.66 14.91 -7.99
CA GLY A 151 -11.98 15.31 -7.52
C GLY A 151 -12.58 14.32 -6.54
N VAL A 152 -13.75 14.68 -5.99
CA VAL A 152 -14.52 13.82 -5.09
C VAL A 152 -15.42 12.88 -5.92
N GLU A 153 -15.45 11.61 -5.53
CA GLU A 153 -16.28 10.57 -6.14
C GLU A 153 -17.03 9.80 -5.03
N THR A 154 -18.25 9.34 -5.31
CA THR A 154 -18.93 8.37 -4.44
C THR A 154 -18.62 6.96 -4.92
N LEU A 155 -17.91 6.19 -4.09
CA LEU A 155 -17.58 4.79 -4.34
C LEU A 155 -18.58 3.86 -3.66
N LYS A 156 -18.77 2.65 -4.19
CA LYS A 156 -19.54 1.60 -3.52
C LYS A 156 -18.58 0.59 -2.88
N ILE A 157 -18.42 0.67 -1.56
CA ILE A 157 -17.56 -0.19 -0.75
C ILE A 157 -18.44 -1.05 0.15
N ASN A 158 -18.32 -2.38 0.09
CA ASN A 158 -19.15 -3.31 0.85
C ASN A 158 -20.67 -3.03 0.76
N ASN A 159 -21.14 -2.65 -0.44
CA ASN A 159 -22.51 -2.21 -0.73
C ASN A 159 -22.98 -0.90 -0.08
N ALA A 160 -22.11 -0.19 0.64
CA ALA A 160 -22.38 1.14 1.16
C ALA A 160 -21.74 2.22 0.27
N PRO A 161 -22.39 3.39 0.10
CA PRO A 161 -21.77 4.55 -0.51
C PRO A 161 -20.68 5.13 0.41
N VAL A 162 -19.53 5.48 -0.17
CA VAL A 162 -18.41 6.12 0.53
C VAL A 162 -17.93 7.30 -0.31
N SER A 163 -18.00 8.51 0.25
CA SER A 163 -17.37 9.71 -0.33
C SER A 163 -15.85 9.56 -0.25
N ALA A 164 -15.15 9.74 -1.37
CA ALA A 164 -13.70 9.66 -1.42
C ALA A 164 -13.10 10.64 -2.42
N THR A 165 -11.97 11.23 -2.09
CA THR A 165 -11.21 12.09 -3.00
C THR A 165 -10.22 11.25 -3.81
N ARG A 166 -10.27 11.38 -5.14
CA ARG A 166 -9.33 10.77 -6.08
C ARG A 166 -8.11 11.64 -6.29
N PHE A 167 -6.94 11.01 -6.30
CA PHE A 167 -5.66 11.60 -6.66
C PHE A 167 -5.00 10.77 -7.76
N ALA A 168 -4.37 11.45 -8.71
CA ALA A 168 -3.61 10.81 -9.78
C ALA A 168 -2.11 11.02 -9.52
N LEU A 169 -1.38 9.92 -9.50
CA LEU A 169 0.07 9.88 -9.37
C LEU A 169 0.71 9.72 -10.75
N SER A 170 1.83 10.42 -10.95
CA SER A 170 2.68 10.29 -12.12
C SER A 170 4.13 9.98 -11.72
N GLY A 171 4.94 9.57 -12.71
CA GLY A 171 6.34 9.22 -12.53
C GLY A 171 6.56 7.71 -12.54
N LYS A 172 7.45 7.20 -11.68
CA LYS A 172 7.76 5.76 -11.62
C LYS A 172 6.65 4.91 -11.00
N LEU A 173 5.79 5.53 -10.19
CA LEU A 173 4.57 4.94 -9.65
C LEU A 173 3.37 5.68 -10.26
N GLU A 174 2.80 5.11 -11.32
CA GLU A 174 1.64 5.67 -12.01
C GLU A 174 0.37 4.92 -11.56
N ILE A 175 -0.42 5.58 -10.71
CA ILE A 175 -1.65 5.03 -10.13
C ILE A 175 -2.69 6.14 -9.94
N ASP A 176 -3.96 5.77 -9.88
CA ASP A 176 -4.95 6.56 -9.17
C ASP A 176 -5.15 5.99 -7.76
N ILE A 177 -5.29 6.85 -6.76
CA ILE A 177 -5.55 6.46 -5.37
C ILE A 177 -6.70 7.28 -4.80
N TRP A 178 -7.53 6.64 -3.96
CA TRP A 178 -8.68 7.27 -3.30
C TRP A 178 -8.56 7.13 -1.79
N TYR A 179 -8.78 8.26 -1.11
CA TYR A 179 -8.93 8.33 0.34
C TYR A 179 -10.33 8.83 0.69
N ALA A 180 -10.97 8.18 1.64
CA ALA A 180 -12.22 8.66 2.21
C ALA A 180 -12.00 9.91 3.08
N ASP A 181 -13.07 10.65 3.37
CA ASP A 181 -13.01 11.88 4.17
C ASP A 181 -12.56 11.64 5.63
N ASP A 182 -12.59 10.38 6.08
CA ASP A 182 -12.04 9.91 7.36
C ASP A 182 -10.55 9.52 7.30
N GLY A 183 -9.89 9.65 6.14
CA GLY A 183 -8.47 9.34 5.96
C GLY A 183 -8.17 7.89 5.58
N ARG A 184 -9.18 7.01 5.52
CA ARG A 184 -8.95 5.61 5.12
C ARG A 184 -8.61 5.51 3.63
N TRP A 185 -7.59 4.71 3.31
CA TRP A 185 -7.33 4.27 1.95
C TRP A 185 -8.43 3.29 1.50
N VAL A 186 -9.21 3.67 0.48
CA VAL A 186 -10.39 2.87 0.06
C VAL A 186 -10.23 2.19 -1.30
N LYS A 187 -9.35 2.72 -2.16
CA LYS A 187 -9.15 2.18 -3.51
C LYS A 187 -7.82 2.65 -4.10
N THR A 188 -7.19 1.79 -4.89
CA THR A 188 -6.12 2.13 -5.83
C THR A 188 -6.41 1.48 -7.18
N GLN A 189 -6.09 2.18 -8.26
CA GLN A 189 -6.15 1.65 -9.62
C GLN A 189 -4.76 1.77 -10.25
N PHE A 190 -4.25 0.63 -10.71
CA PHE A 190 -3.04 0.54 -11.52
C PHE A 190 -3.45 0.45 -12.98
N GLU A 191 -2.88 1.30 -13.83
CA GLU A 191 -3.17 1.30 -15.25
C GLU A 191 -1.87 1.38 -16.05
N ARG A 192 -1.63 0.39 -16.92
CA ARG A 192 -0.52 0.36 -17.86
C ARG A 192 -1.01 -0.09 -19.22
N GLY A 193 -1.29 0.86 -20.10
CA GLY A 193 -1.97 0.59 -21.37
C GLY A 193 -3.33 -0.07 -21.14
N ARG A 194 -3.57 -1.25 -21.74
CA ARG A 194 -4.83 -2.00 -21.55
C ARG A 194 -4.90 -2.80 -20.24
N PHE A 195 -3.83 -2.79 -19.43
CA PHE A 195 -3.77 -3.52 -18.19
C PHE A 195 -4.25 -2.64 -17.04
N LYS A 196 -5.47 -2.93 -16.54
CA LYS A 196 -6.08 -2.25 -15.41
C LYS A 196 -6.35 -3.22 -14.27
N VAL A 197 -5.76 -2.95 -13.11
CA VAL A 197 -5.98 -3.69 -11.86
C VAL A 197 -6.54 -2.71 -10.84
N VAL A 198 -7.56 -3.15 -10.11
CA VAL A 198 -8.19 -2.37 -9.04
C VAL A 198 -7.98 -3.10 -7.73
N VAL A 199 -7.43 -2.38 -6.75
CA VAL A 199 -7.37 -2.79 -5.34
C VAL A 199 -8.46 -1.98 -4.65
N GLN A 200 -9.49 -2.63 -4.12
CA GLN A 200 -10.61 -1.93 -3.48
C GLN A 200 -10.89 -2.52 -2.11
N GLN A 201 -11.14 -1.65 -1.14
CA GLN A 201 -11.43 -2.05 0.23
C GLN A 201 -12.61 -3.02 0.28
N THR A 202 -12.50 -4.00 1.17
CA THR A 202 -13.52 -5.02 1.39
C THR A 202 -13.58 -5.43 2.86
N ASN A 203 -14.60 -6.21 3.24
CA ASN A 203 -14.71 -6.76 4.59
C ASN A 203 -13.61 -7.81 4.83
N PRO A 204 -12.88 -7.78 5.96
CA PRO A 204 -11.86 -8.78 6.26
C PRO A 204 -12.36 -10.23 6.24
N SER A 205 -13.65 -10.47 6.51
CA SER A 205 -14.27 -11.80 6.41
C SER A 205 -14.27 -12.41 4.99
N ARG A 206 -13.95 -11.62 3.95
CA ARG A 206 -13.78 -12.10 2.55
C ARG A 206 -12.35 -12.54 2.23
N ILE A 207 -11.42 -12.33 3.15
CA ILE A 207 -10.02 -12.75 3.01
C ILE A 207 -9.88 -14.20 3.47
N PRO A 208 -9.14 -15.06 2.73
CA PRO A 208 -8.82 -16.40 3.19
C PRO A 208 -8.16 -16.37 4.58
N PRO A 209 -8.36 -17.39 5.43
CA PRO A 209 -7.71 -17.43 6.73
C PRO A 209 -6.18 -17.53 6.58
N ARG A 210 -5.43 -16.89 7.49
CA ARG A 210 -3.95 -16.79 7.44
C ARG A 210 -3.22 -18.13 7.22
N LYS A 211 -3.76 -19.24 7.71
CA LYS A 211 -3.20 -20.59 7.51
C LYS A 211 -3.16 -21.05 6.04
N GLN A 212 -3.90 -20.39 5.16
CA GLN A 212 -3.93 -20.66 3.71
C GLN A 212 -3.04 -19.69 2.92
N TRP A 213 -2.45 -18.70 3.58
CA TRP A 213 -1.66 -17.68 2.91
C TRP A 213 -0.35 -18.27 2.41
N LYS A 214 0.04 -17.84 1.22
CA LYS A 214 1.32 -18.20 0.58
C LYS A 214 2.30 -17.06 0.82
N ARG A 215 3.52 -17.41 1.18
CA ARG A 215 4.58 -16.44 1.42
C ARG A 215 5.54 -16.33 0.22
N PRO A 216 6.21 -15.18 0.05
CA PRO A 216 7.33 -15.02 -0.87
C PRO A 216 8.45 -16.04 -0.62
#